data_AF-A0A235BS18-F1
#
_entry.id   AF-A0A235BS18-F1
#
_cell.length_a   1.000
_cell.length_b   1.000
_cell.length_c   1.000
_cell.angle_alpha   90.00
_cell.angle_beta   90.00
_cell.angle_gamma   90.00
#
_symmetry.space_group_name_H-M   'P 1'
#
loop_
_entity.id
_entity.type
_entity.pdbx_description
1 polymer ?
#
loop_
_entity_poly.entity_id
_entity_poly.type
_entity_poly.pdbx_seq_one_letter_code
_entity_poly.pdbx_strand_id
1 'polypeptide(L)'
;MLIRGCRLLLLCFLMLSCQPSKPVVRRPSYFSDLRYDKAAAKYKERMEKRYEARDNSYVLSVLDYAVVSLYDFDLENTKKAFTAAYKVDDGRILEAAKFYQWLQVDTRKVYKLTKREKELSHLYLGLAYLFDDNLEESLVEFKKLRQMDQEASSLPLVNFYMGLVYEKMGMYDDALIEYNRLKEMNSRLDAEALVSHIEELRTGTFQPDSGRIELIVQVDHQFASSTGRTVAIADDERIATLPSYVDKFEVKLTPAEAERKAAQDASAEAARYGTRCCGGLLGEYLWPGHGADMADFAGDVAFGQEDENEDVRFWGYAPVAVSVLRIQIPVTTREIRLVFYNRESGRIGSCRYPLSGSNARAYSARGTYFVIAGLAKEFYVY
;
A
#
# COMPACT_ATOMS: atom_id res chain seq x y z
N MET A 1 -51.05 -23.94 10.58
CA MET A 1 -50.05 -23.28 9.71
C MET A 1 -50.03 -21.75 9.81
N LEU A 2 -51.00 -21.09 10.46
CA LEU A 2 -51.03 -19.61 10.62
C LEU A 2 -50.23 -19.05 11.83
N ILE A 3 -49.79 -19.88 12.79
CA ILE A 3 -49.20 -19.40 14.05
C ILE A 3 -47.66 -19.19 13.96
N ARG A 4 -46.99 -19.77 12.96
CA ARG A 4 -45.53 -19.60 12.75
C ARG A 4 -45.16 -18.34 11.94
N GLY A 5 -46.02 -17.88 11.03
CA GLY A 5 -45.80 -16.63 10.28
C GLY A 5 -45.93 -15.37 11.14
N CYS A 6 -46.76 -15.43 12.19
CA CYS A 6 -47.00 -14.27 13.07
C CYS A 6 -45.82 -13.98 14.01
N ARG A 7 -45.00 -14.99 14.37
CA ARG A 7 -43.79 -14.78 15.21
C ARG A 7 -42.61 -14.18 14.43
N LEU A 8 -42.51 -14.45 13.12
CA LEU A 8 -41.46 -13.85 12.27
C LEU A 8 -41.74 -12.37 12.01
N LEU A 9 -43.01 -12.03 11.77
CA LEU A 9 -43.47 -10.64 11.58
C LEU A 9 -43.38 -9.80 12.85
N LEU A 10 -43.59 -10.39 14.04
CA LEU A 10 -43.41 -9.68 15.31
C LEU A 10 -41.93 -9.36 15.61
N LEU A 11 -41.00 -10.23 15.21
CA LEU A 11 -39.56 -9.99 15.35
C LEU A 11 -39.09 -8.84 14.45
N CYS A 12 -39.62 -8.75 13.21
CA CYS A 12 -39.35 -7.64 12.31
C CYS A 12 -39.93 -6.31 12.82
N PHE A 13 -41.09 -6.32 13.49
CA PHE A 13 -41.70 -5.11 14.06
C PHE A 13 -41.02 -4.62 15.35
N LEU A 14 -40.48 -5.52 16.18
CA LEU A 14 -39.71 -5.12 17.38
C LEU A 14 -38.40 -4.40 17.01
N MET A 15 -37.76 -4.75 15.90
CA MET A 15 -36.56 -4.08 15.38
C MET A 15 -36.81 -2.66 14.83
N LEU A 16 -38.06 -2.32 14.49
CA LEU A 16 -38.45 -0.98 14.02
C LEU A 16 -38.79 0.00 15.15
N SER A 17 -38.86 -0.48 16.41
CA SER A 17 -39.24 0.33 17.57
C SER A 17 -38.09 0.68 18.52
N CYS A 18 -36.87 0.21 18.24
CA CYS A 18 -35.70 0.69 18.96
C CYS A 18 -35.42 2.13 18.53
N GLN A 19 -35.78 3.09 19.39
CA GLN A 19 -35.18 4.43 19.34
C GLN A 19 -33.68 4.29 19.13
N PRO A 20 -33.04 5.15 18.31
CA PRO A 20 -31.60 5.10 18.14
C PRO A 20 -30.97 5.24 19.53
N SER A 21 -30.44 4.11 20.04
CA SER A 21 -29.65 4.11 21.25
C SER A 21 -28.58 5.19 21.04
N LYS A 22 -28.46 6.13 21.97
CA LYS A 22 -27.43 7.17 21.97
C LYS A 22 -26.14 6.53 21.44
N PRO A 23 -25.48 7.12 20.42
CA PRO A 23 -24.33 6.49 19.79
C PRO A 23 -23.38 6.09 20.91
N VAL A 24 -23.20 4.77 21.07
CA VAL A 24 -22.15 4.25 21.94
C VAL A 24 -20.89 4.90 21.39
N VAL A 25 -20.32 5.84 22.15
CA VAL A 25 -19.04 6.44 21.83
C VAL A 25 -18.03 5.30 21.95
N ARG A 26 -17.91 4.50 20.90
CA ARG A 26 -16.87 3.48 20.78
C ARG A 26 -15.57 4.25 20.81
N ARG A 27 -14.71 3.93 21.79
CA ARG A 27 -13.32 4.38 21.75
C ARG A 27 -12.76 3.99 20.37
N PRO A 28 -12.02 4.86 19.68
CA PRO A 28 -11.47 4.51 18.38
C PRO A 28 -10.68 3.22 18.53
N SER A 29 -11.02 2.20 17.73
CA SER A 29 -10.24 0.99 17.63
C SER A 29 -8.95 1.37 16.90
N TYR A 30 -7.84 1.46 17.62
CA TYR A 30 -6.54 1.69 17.00
C TYR A 30 -5.96 0.35 16.59
N PHE A 31 -5.50 0.22 15.35
CA PHE A 31 -4.79 -1.00 14.96
C PHE A 31 -3.42 -1.04 15.67
N SER A 32 -3.04 -2.25 16.07
CA SER A 32 -1.81 -2.56 16.79
C SER A 32 -0.68 -3.07 15.88
N ASP A 33 -1.01 -3.48 14.65
CA ASP A 33 -0.02 -3.84 13.62
C ASP A 33 -0.60 -3.81 12.19
N LEU A 34 0.29 -3.96 11.20
CA LEU A 34 0.00 -4.17 9.79
C LEU A 34 0.44 -5.57 9.39
N ARG A 35 -0.42 -6.36 8.75
CA ARG A 35 -0.11 -7.70 8.28
C ARG A 35 -0.51 -7.88 6.82
N TYR A 36 0.45 -8.31 6.01
CA TYR A 36 0.31 -8.41 4.56
C TYR A 36 0.22 -9.86 4.08
N ASP A 37 0.73 -10.83 4.85
CA ASP A 37 0.79 -12.26 4.53
C ASP A 37 -0.56 -12.84 4.06
N LYS A 38 -1.64 -12.56 4.80
CA LYS A 38 -2.98 -13.00 4.42
C LYS A 38 -3.47 -12.34 3.12
N ALA A 39 -3.17 -11.04 2.96
CA ALA A 39 -3.53 -10.30 1.77
C ALA A 39 -2.75 -10.80 0.55
N ALA A 40 -1.44 -11.06 0.68
CA ALA A 40 -0.59 -11.56 -0.39
C ALA A 40 -1.14 -12.88 -0.96
N ALA A 41 -1.48 -13.83 -0.08
CA ALA A 41 -2.10 -15.09 -0.49
C ALA A 41 -3.46 -14.88 -1.20
N LYS A 42 -4.32 -14.01 -0.65
CA LYS A 42 -5.61 -13.66 -1.25
C LYS A 42 -5.45 -13.03 -2.64
N TYR A 43 -4.55 -12.07 -2.81
CA TYR A 43 -4.34 -11.38 -4.09
C TYR A 43 -3.70 -12.27 -5.15
N LYS A 44 -2.84 -13.22 -4.73
CA LYS A 44 -2.31 -14.26 -5.61
C LYS A 44 -3.43 -15.12 -6.18
N GLU A 45 -4.29 -15.67 -5.32
CA GLU A 45 -5.42 -16.50 -5.76
C GLU A 45 -6.39 -15.69 -6.63
N ARG A 46 -6.66 -14.44 -6.26
CA ARG A 46 -7.55 -13.54 -7.00
C ARG A 46 -7.06 -13.26 -8.42
N MET A 47 -5.77 -13.01 -8.62
CA MET A 47 -5.26 -12.75 -9.98
C MET A 47 -5.39 -13.98 -10.89
N GLU A 48 -5.19 -15.19 -10.34
CA GLU A 48 -5.33 -16.46 -11.08
C GLU A 48 -6.80 -16.73 -11.42
N LYS A 49 -7.71 -16.59 -10.44
CA LYS A 49 -9.15 -16.72 -10.66
C LYS A 49 -9.69 -15.75 -11.71
N ARG A 50 -9.26 -14.48 -11.68
CA ARG A 50 -9.69 -13.48 -12.67
C ARG A 50 -9.20 -13.81 -14.07
N TYR A 51 -7.97 -14.29 -14.17
CA TYR A 51 -7.44 -14.77 -15.43
C TYR A 51 -8.28 -15.92 -16.02
N GLU A 52 -8.58 -16.93 -15.18
CA GLU A 52 -9.41 -18.09 -15.54
C GLU A 52 -10.84 -17.71 -15.92
N ALA A 53 -11.44 -16.78 -15.17
CA ALA A 53 -12.76 -16.19 -15.42
C ALA A 53 -12.82 -15.34 -16.70
N ARG A 54 -11.68 -15.16 -17.38
CA ARG A 54 -11.54 -14.33 -18.58
C ARG A 54 -11.89 -12.87 -18.37
N ASP A 55 -11.63 -12.36 -17.17
CA ASP A 55 -11.76 -10.94 -16.85
C ASP A 55 -10.61 -10.17 -17.52
N ASN A 56 -10.95 -9.27 -18.45
CA ASN A 56 -9.94 -8.47 -19.16
C ASN A 56 -9.20 -7.48 -18.23
N SER A 57 -9.69 -7.25 -17.00
CA SER A 57 -9.06 -6.40 -15.99
C SER A 57 -8.09 -7.12 -15.06
N TYR A 58 -7.81 -8.42 -15.27
CA TYR A 58 -6.93 -9.22 -14.39
C TYR A 58 -5.56 -8.57 -14.13
N VAL A 59 -5.05 -7.77 -15.08
CA VAL A 59 -3.79 -7.02 -14.94
C VAL A 59 -3.78 -6.11 -13.71
N LEU A 60 -4.92 -5.56 -13.31
CA LEU A 60 -5.05 -4.74 -12.11
C LEU A 60 -4.84 -5.58 -10.84
N SER A 61 -5.29 -6.85 -10.84
CA SER A 61 -5.03 -7.77 -9.74
C SER A 61 -3.59 -8.28 -9.71
N VAL A 62 -2.91 -8.30 -10.85
CA VAL A 62 -1.45 -8.51 -10.89
C VAL A 62 -0.74 -7.33 -10.20
N LEU A 63 -1.19 -6.08 -10.43
CA LEU A 63 -0.65 -4.91 -9.74
C LEU A 63 -0.95 -4.89 -8.24
N ASP A 64 -2.16 -5.30 -7.81
CA ASP A 64 -2.51 -5.48 -6.40
C ASP A 64 -1.58 -6.51 -5.74
N TYR A 65 -1.42 -7.68 -6.36
CA TYR A 65 -0.52 -8.71 -5.86
C TYR A 65 0.93 -8.21 -5.79
N ALA A 66 1.39 -7.45 -6.80
CA ALA A 66 2.73 -6.90 -6.85
C ALA A 66 3.04 -5.98 -5.66
N VAL A 67 2.16 -5.01 -5.37
CA VAL A 67 2.41 -4.05 -4.27
C VAL A 67 2.25 -4.70 -2.89
N VAL A 68 1.32 -5.64 -2.73
CA VAL A 68 1.19 -6.37 -1.47
C VAL A 68 2.40 -7.28 -1.24
N SER A 69 2.95 -7.90 -2.30
CA SER A 69 4.21 -8.67 -2.22
C SER A 69 5.38 -7.79 -1.75
N LEU A 70 5.43 -6.52 -2.19
CA LEU A 70 6.44 -5.57 -1.72
C LEU A 70 6.27 -5.28 -0.23
N TYR A 71 5.05 -5.12 0.25
CA TYR A 71 4.81 -4.93 1.68
C TYR A 71 5.12 -6.20 2.51
N ASP A 72 4.93 -7.37 1.91
CA ASP A 72 5.17 -8.69 2.53
C ASP A 72 6.63 -9.19 2.38
N PHE A 73 7.56 -8.32 1.99
CA PHE A 73 8.99 -8.64 1.87
C PHE A 73 9.36 -9.66 0.77
N ASP A 74 8.49 -9.85 -0.23
CA ASP A 74 8.72 -10.73 -1.37
C ASP A 74 9.15 -9.93 -2.62
N LEU A 75 10.42 -9.53 -2.66
CA LEU A 75 11.00 -8.77 -3.78
C LEU A 75 11.01 -9.57 -5.09
N GLU A 76 11.12 -10.89 -5.01
CA GLU A 76 11.12 -11.74 -6.21
C GLU A 76 9.75 -11.65 -6.90
N ASN A 77 8.66 -11.91 -6.19
CA ASN A 77 7.33 -11.81 -6.76
C ASN A 77 6.94 -10.38 -7.09
N THR A 78 7.35 -9.39 -6.30
CA THR A 78 7.16 -7.97 -6.62
C THR A 78 7.71 -7.65 -8.01
N LYS A 79 8.99 -7.98 -8.27
CA LYS A 79 9.65 -7.71 -9.55
C LYS A 79 8.98 -8.48 -10.69
N LYS A 80 8.66 -9.76 -10.49
CA LYS A 80 7.94 -10.58 -11.49
C LYS A 80 6.58 -10.00 -11.84
N ALA A 81 5.78 -9.63 -10.84
CA ALA A 81 4.41 -9.17 -11.01
C ALA A 81 4.33 -7.81 -11.70
N PHE A 82 5.10 -6.80 -11.26
CA PHE A 82 5.16 -5.52 -11.97
C PHE A 82 5.70 -5.69 -13.39
N THR A 83 6.71 -6.54 -13.58
CA THR A 83 7.27 -6.80 -14.91
C THR A 83 6.26 -7.46 -15.85
N ALA A 84 5.51 -8.44 -15.35
CA ALA A 84 4.44 -9.06 -16.13
C ALA A 84 3.34 -8.05 -16.47
N ALA A 85 2.91 -7.23 -15.50
CA ALA A 85 1.83 -6.28 -15.70
C ALA A 85 2.13 -5.24 -16.79
N TYR A 86 3.32 -4.61 -16.78
CA TYR A 86 3.65 -3.63 -17.82
C TYR A 86 3.87 -4.29 -19.19
N LYS A 87 4.40 -5.52 -19.24
CA LYS A 87 4.54 -6.27 -20.51
C LYS A 87 3.19 -6.65 -21.09
N VAL A 88 2.23 -7.04 -20.25
CA VAL A 88 0.84 -7.27 -20.65
C VAL A 88 0.23 -5.98 -21.18
N ASP A 89 0.41 -4.84 -20.50
CA ASP A 89 -0.03 -3.53 -20.98
C ASP A 89 0.55 -3.18 -22.36
N ASP A 90 1.83 -3.45 -22.60
CA ASP A 90 2.52 -3.24 -23.88
C ASP A 90 2.08 -4.22 -24.98
N GLY A 91 1.21 -5.19 -24.69
CA GLY A 91 0.83 -6.26 -25.63
C GLY A 91 1.90 -7.33 -25.82
N ARG A 92 2.94 -7.34 -24.99
CA ARG A 92 4.07 -8.30 -25.02
C ARG A 92 3.79 -9.50 -24.12
N ILE A 93 2.62 -10.12 -24.30
CA ILE A 93 2.13 -11.20 -23.43
C ILE A 93 3.09 -12.41 -23.40
N LEU A 94 3.68 -12.79 -24.53
CA LEU A 94 4.66 -13.89 -24.58
C LEU A 94 5.90 -13.63 -23.72
N GLU A 95 6.32 -12.37 -23.59
CA GLU A 95 7.40 -12.02 -22.68
C GLU A 95 6.95 -11.99 -21.22
N ALA A 96 5.71 -11.59 -20.96
CA ALA A 96 5.11 -11.63 -19.63
C ALA A 96 4.95 -13.09 -19.14
N ALA A 97 4.70 -14.01 -20.07
CA ALA A 97 4.51 -15.43 -19.78
C ALA A 97 5.77 -16.17 -19.31
N LYS A 98 6.93 -15.52 -19.36
CA LYS A 98 8.16 -15.99 -18.69
C LYS A 98 8.06 -15.88 -17.17
N PHE A 99 7.18 -15.02 -16.65
CA PHE A 99 6.96 -14.81 -15.22
C PHE A 99 5.77 -15.62 -14.71
N TYR A 100 4.70 -15.70 -15.50
CA TYR A 100 3.52 -16.48 -15.19
C TYR A 100 3.11 -17.34 -16.39
N GLN A 101 3.30 -18.65 -16.28
CA GLN A 101 3.04 -19.58 -17.37
C GLN A 101 1.59 -19.51 -17.87
N TRP A 102 0.63 -19.23 -16.97
CA TRP A 102 -0.77 -19.09 -17.34
C TRP A 102 -1.01 -17.99 -18.39
N LEU A 103 -0.13 -17.00 -18.54
CA LEU A 103 -0.25 -15.97 -19.59
C LEU A 103 -0.01 -16.47 -21.02
N GLN A 104 0.62 -17.64 -21.24
CA GLN A 104 1.00 -18.09 -22.59
C GLN A 104 -0.17 -18.26 -23.56
N VAL A 105 -1.36 -18.57 -23.05
CA VAL A 105 -2.56 -18.79 -23.86
C VAL A 105 -3.40 -17.53 -24.04
N ASP A 106 -2.94 -16.39 -23.52
CA ASP A 106 -3.69 -15.15 -23.59
C ASP A 106 -3.42 -14.40 -24.90
N THR A 107 -4.43 -14.38 -25.78
CA THR A 107 -4.43 -13.61 -27.03
C THR A 107 -5.37 -12.40 -26.97
N ARG A 108 -5.92 -12.09 -25.78
CA ARG A 108 -6.99 -11.11 -25.61
C ARG A 108 -6.46 -9.69 -25.49
N LYS A 109 -7.33 -8.73 -25.82
CA LYS A 109 -7.12 -7.33 -25.48
C LYS A 109 -7.49 -7.10 -24.02
N VAL A 110 -6.47 -7.00 -23.19
CA VAL A 110 -6.57 -6.71 -21.76
C VAL A 110 -6.85 -5.22 -21.50
N TYR A 111 -7.25 -4.91 -20.27
CA TYR A 111 -7.34 -3.55 -19.76
C TYR A 111 -6.01 -2.82 -19.99
N LYS A 112 -6.11 -1.61 -20.57
CA LYS A 112 -4.96 -0.75 -20.81
C LYS A 112 -4.74 0.11 -19.58
N LEU A 113 -3.57 -0.02 -18.96
CA LEU A 113 -3.21 0.74 -17.77
C LEU A 113 -3.31 2.25 -18.07
N THR A 114 -3.91 2.96 -17.12
CA THR A 114 -3.93 4.41 -17.10
C THR A 114 -2.51 4.97 -16.97
N LYS A 115 -2.32 6.24 -17.32
CA LYS A 115 -1.04 6.97 -17.14
C LYS A 115 -0.46 6.74 -15.73
N ARG A 116 -1.29 7.00 -14.71
CA ARG A 116 -0.93 6.85 -13.29
C ARG A 116 -0.52 5.42 -12.93
N GLU A 117 -1.25 4.41 -13.40
CA GLU A 117 -0.93 3.00 -13.09
C GLU A 117 0.41 2.59 -13.66
N LYS A 118 0.77 3.07 -14.87
CA LYS A 118 2.07 2.80 -15.46
C LYS A 118 3.21 3.51 -14.71
N GLU A 119 3.00 4.78 -14.35
CA GLU A 119 3.95 5.54 -13.54
C GLU A 119 4.24 4.85 -12.21
N LEU A 120 3.18 4.49 -11.48
CA LEU A 120 3.32 3.77 -10.22
C LEU A 120 3.93 2.38 -10.41
N SER A 121 3.63 1.67 -11.50
CA SER A 121 4.26 0.37 -11.80
C SER A 121 5.77 0.49 -11.96
N HIS A 122 6.25 1.49 -12.70
CA HIS A 122 7.70 1.73 -12.86
C HIS A 122 8.34 2.28 -11.57
N LEU A 123 7.62 3.10 -10.80
CA LEU A 123 8.07 3.57 -9.49
C LEU A 123 8.32 2.38 -8.56
N TYR A 124 7.33 1.51 -8.36
CA TYR A 124 7.45 0.38 -7.43
C TYR A 124 8.41 -0.70 -7.92
N LEU A 125 8.50 -0.93 -9.24
CA LEU A 125 9.53 -1.82 -9.78
C LEU A 125 10.94 -1.25 -9.55
N GLY A 126 11.12 0.06 -9.72
CA GLY A 126 12.38 0.74 -9.40
C GLY A 126 12.73 0.64 -7.91
N LEU A 127 11.76 0.79 -7.02
CA LEU A 127 11.94 0.58 -5.58
C LEU A 127 12.31 -0.87 -5.26
N ALA A 128 11.65 -1.85 -5.89
CA ALA A 128 11.96 -3.25 -5.68
C ALA A 128 13.40 -3.59 -6.07
N TYR A 129 13.91 -3.04 -7.18
CA TYR A 129 15.32 -3.18 -7.55
C TYR A 129 16.27 -2.44 -6.59
N LEU A 130 15.91 -1.25 -6.11
CA LEU A 130 16.69 -0.53 -5.10
C LEU A 130 16.82 -1.33 -3.80
N PHE A 131 15.72 -1.91 -3.32
CA PHE A 131 15.71 -2.72 -2.09
C PHE A 131 16.47 -4.04 -2.25
N ASP A 132 16.65 -4.49 -3.49
CA ASP A 132 17.44 -5.67 -3.89
C ASP A 132 18.92 -5.33 -4.20
N ASP A 133 19.36 -4.09 -3.94
CA ASP A 133 20.70 -3.58 -4.27
C ASP A 133 21.07 -3.65 -5.77
N ASN A 134 20.06 -3.62 -6.64
CA ASN A 134 20.24 -3.55 -8.08
C ASN A 134 19.99 -2.12 -8.57
N LEU A 135 21.01 -1.28 -8.44
CA LEU A 135 20.93 0.16 -8.69
C LEU A 135 20.75 0.49 -10.17
N GLU A 136 21.39 -0.28 -11.05
CA GLU A 136 21.31 -0.11 -12.50
C GLU A 136 19.87 -0.32 -13.01
N GLU A 137 19.24 -1.44 -12.63
CA GLU A 137 17.87 -1.74 -13.02
C GLU A 137 16.87 -0.78 -12.35
N SER A 138 17.12 -0.40 -11.09
CA SER A 138 16.33 0.62 -10.40
C SER A 138 16.31 1.94 -11.19
N LEU A 139 17.49 2.39 -11.64
CA LEU A 139 17.64 3.60 -12.43
C LEU A 139 16.96 3.50 -13.81
N VAL A 140 17.00 2.33 -14.45
CA VAL A 140 16.29 2.08 -15.71
C VAL A 140 14.79 2.30 -15.54
N GLU A 141 14.18 1.79 -14.47
CA GLU A 141 12.74 1.92 -14.25
C GLU A 141 12.34 3.36 -13.93
N PHE A 142 13.11 4.08 -13.10
CA PHE A 142 12.84 5.50 -12.85
C PHE A 142 13.03 6.36 -14.11
N LYS A 143 13.98 6.02 -14.98
CA LYS A 143 14.14 6.70 -16.28
C LYS A 143 12.95 6.44 -17.22
N LYS A 144 12.41 5.22 -17.27
CA LYS A 144 11.21 4.91 -18.05
C LYS A 144 10.02 5.74 -17.58
N LEU A 145 9.79 5.79 -16.26
CA LEU A 145 8.75 6.62 -15.66
C LEU A 145 8.84 8.06 -16.17
N ARG A 146 10.03 8.65 -16.14
CA ARG A 146 10.28 10.03 -16.61
C ARG A 146 10.12 10.21 -18.13
N GLN A 147 10.37 9.18 -18.93
CA GLN A 147 10.17 9.24 -20.39
C GLN A 147 8.69 9.18 -20.78
N MET A 148 7.88 8.48 -19.99
CA MET A 148 6.44 8.33 -20.23
C MET A 148 5.68 9.60 -19.93
N ASP A 149 6.17 10.38 -18.97
CA ASP A 149 5.57 11.63 -18.58
C ASP A 149 6.61 12.67 -18.18
N GLN A 150 6.65 13.75 -18.94
CA GLN A 150 7.53 14.87 -18.62
C GLN A 150 7.08 15.57 -17.32
N GLU A 151 5.78 15.51 -16.97
CA GLU A 151 5.26 15.98 -15.68
C GLU A 151 5.69 15.08 -14.51
N ALA A 152 6.07 13.82 -14.75
CA ALA A 152 6.61 12.97 -13.70
C ALA A 152 8.00 13.42 -13.22
N SER A 153 8.73 14.21 -14.03
CA SER A 153 9.90 14.98 -13.55
C SER A 153 9.51 16.04 -12.51
N SER A 154 8.22 16.35 -12.41
CA SER A 154 7.62 17.28 -11.44
C SER A 154 6.96 16.56 -10.27
N LEU A 155 7.19 15.26 -10.09
CA LEU A 155 6.83 14.52 -8.88
C LEU A 155 8.02 14.50 -7.91
N PRO A 156 7.89 15.02 -6.67
CA PRO A 156 8.99 15.00 -5.72
C PRO A 156 9.53 13.59 -5.45
N LEU A 157 8.66 12.58 -5.45
CA LEU A 157 9.09 11.22 -5.13
C LEU A 157 10.08 10.65 -6.17
N VAL A 158 9.90 10.99 -7.44
CA VAL A 158 10.75 10.50 -8.54
C VAL A 158 12.15 11.10 -8.44
N ASN A 159 12.25 12.43 -8.30
CA ASN A 159 13.54 13.11 -8.15
C ASN A 159 14.27 12.64 -6.88
N PHE A 160 13.55 12.39 -5.78
CA PHE A 160 14.12 11.84 -4.56
C PHE A 160 14.76 10.47 -4.78
N TYR A 161 14.02 9.51 -5.36
CA TYR A 161 14.56 8.16 -5.54
C TYR A 161 15.61 8.09 -6.64
N MET A 162 15.50 8.87 -7.71
CA MET A 162 16.58 8.97 -8.70
C MET A 162 17.86 9.55 -8.09
N GLY A 163 17.74 10.64 -7.33
CA GLY A 163 18.87 11.23 -6.62
C GLY A 163 19.52 10.24 -5.63
N LEU A 164 18.69 9.48 -4.91
CA LEU A 164 19.16 8.43 -4.01
C LEU A 164 19.90 7.31 -4.75
N VAL A 165 19.37 6.83 -5.87
CA VAL A 165 20.04 5.79 -6.67
C VAL A 165 21.38 6.29 -7.19
N TYR A 166 21.42 7.49 -7.79
CA TYR A 166 22.67 8.09 -8.26
C TYR A 166 23.68 8.27 -7.12
N GLU A 167 23.23 8.70 -5.94
CA GLU A 167 24.06 8.80 -4.74
C GLU A 167 24.65 7.43 -4.35
N LYS A 168 23.83 6.37 -4.31
CA LYS A 168 24.30 5.01 -3.98
C LYS A 168 25.23 4.43 -5.04
N MET A 169 25.16 4.91 -6.29
CA MET A 169 26.08 4.58 -7.37
C MET A 169 27.38 5.39 -7.32
N GLY A 170 27.49 6.40 -6.46
CA GLY A 170 28.64 7.33 -6.42
C GLY A 170 28.62 8.39 -7.52
N MET A 171 27.50 8.52 -8.24
CA MET A 171 27.30 9.50 -9.31
C MET A 171 26.80 10.82 -8.72
N TYR A 172 27.66 11.50 -7.95
CA TYR A 172 27.24 12.63 -7.11
C TYR A 172 26.77 13.86 -7.91
N ASP A 173 27.31 14.11 -9.10
CA ASP A 173 26.84 15.21 -9.94
C ASP A 173 25.40 14.97 -10.45
N ASP A 174 25.08 13.76 -10.87
CA ASP A 174 23.71 13.38 -11.27
C ASP A 174 22.75 13.42 -10.07
N ALA A 175 23.18 12.94 -8.90
CA ALA A 175 22.41 13.02 -7.67
C ALA A 175 22.11 14.48 -7.27
N LEU A 176 23.10 15.36 -7.38
CA LEU A 176 22.97 16.78 -7.13
C LEU A 176 21.97 17.45 -8.09
N ILE A 177 21.93 17.04 -9.36
CA ILE A 177 20.91 17.53 -10.31
C ILE A 177 19.50 17.16 -9.83
N GLU A 178 19.26 15.91 -9.44
CA GLU A 178 17.93 15.48 -9.01
C GLU A 178 17.50 16.12 -7.68
N TYR A 179 18.42 16.27 -6.71
CA TYR A 179 18.10 16.96 -5.45
C TYR A 179 17.91 18.48 -5.62
N ASN A 180 18.59 19.13 -6.57
CA ASN A 180 18.31 20.53 -6.89
C ASN A 180 16.92 20.71 -7.50
N ARG A 181 16.46 19.77 -8.35
CA ARG A 181 15.06 19.79 -8.83
C ARG A 181 14.06 19.72 -7.68
N LEU A 182 14.30 18.86 -6.68
CA LEU A 182 13.44 18.82 -5.48
C LEU A 182 13.36 20.17 -4.77
N LYS A 183 14.48 20.90 -4.70
CA LYS A 183 14.55 22.21 -4.10
C LYS A 183 13.69 23.23 -4.85
N GLU A 184 13.70 23.19 -6.18
CA GLU A 184 12.86 24.05 -7.04
C GLU A 184 11.36 23.78 -6.88
N MET A 185 10.99 22.55 -6.53
CA MET A 185 9.60 22.10 -6.44
C MET A 185 8.88 22.49 -5.14
N ASN A 186 9.58 23.12 -4.18
CA ASN A 186 9.06 23.40 -2.83
C ASN A 186 8.40 22.17 -2.18
N SER A 187 9.03 20.99 -2.35
CA SER A 187 8.50 19.74 -1.80
C SER A 187 8.57 19.71 -0.27
N ARG A 188 7.86 18.76 0.36
CA ARG A 188 7.95 18.54 1.82
C ARG A 188 9.18 17.71 2.24
N LEU A 189 10.03 17.33 1.30
CA LEU A 189 11.34 16.76 1.60
C LEU A 189 12.31 17.90 1.93
N ASP A 190 13.25 17.62 2.84
CA ASP A 190 14.33 18.54 3.16
C ASP A 190 15.39 18.54 2.04
N ALA A 191 15.03 19.16 0.91
CA ALA A 191 15.87 19.22 -0.27
C ALA A 191 17.18 19.98 0.00
N GLU A 192 17.19 20.93 0.94
CA GLU A 192 18.39 21.64 1.32
C GLU A 192 19.38 20.70 2.03
N ALA A 193 18.91 19.91 3.00
CA ALA A 193 19.75 18.89 3.63
C ALA A 193 20.28 17.85 2.63
N LEU A 194 19.45 17.41 1.67
CA LEU A 194 19.88 16.48 0.62
C LEU A 194 20.98 17.08 -0.28
N VAL A 195 20.82 18.34 -0.70
CA VAL A 195 21.82 19.06 -1.51
C VAL A 195 23.11 19.29 -0.73
N SER A 196 23.02 19.68 0.55
CA SER A 196 24.22 19.82 1.39
C SER A 196 24.96 18.50 1.56
N HIS A 197 24.24 17.41 1.86
CA HIS A 197 24.83 16.08 2.03
C HIS A 197 25.54 15.59 0.76
N ILE A 198 24.92 15.75 -0.42
CA ILE A 198 25.55 15.31 -1.67
C ILE A 198 26.75 16.17 -2.06
N GLU A 199 26.76 17.47 -1.72
CA GLU A 199 27.91 18.35 -1.91
C GLU A 199 29.10 17.94 -1.02
N GLU A 200 28.84 17.54 0.22
CA GLU A 200 29.86 17.00 1.12
C GLU A 200 30.46 15.70 0.57
N LEU A 201 29.61 14.79 0.07
CA LEU A 201 30.06 13.56 -0.58
C LEU A 201 30.88 13.85 -1.84
N ARG A 202 30.41 14.77 -2.69
CA ARG A 202 31.06 15.18 -3.94
C ARG A 202 32.45 15.79 -3.70
N THR A 203 32.58 16.61 -2.68
CA THR A 203 33.85 17.29 -2.32
C THR A 203 34.77 16.43 -1.45
N GLY A 204 34.32 15.24 -1.02
CA GLY A 204 35.05 14.36 -0.12
C GLY A 204 35.19 14.92 1.30
N THR A 205 34.36 15.89 1.67
CA THR A 205 34.34 16.49 3.01
C THR A 205 33.39 15.76 3.97
N PHE A 206 32.49 14.92 3.43
CA PHE A 206 31.60 14.09 4.22
C PHE A 206 32.38 13.14 5.14
N GLN A 207 32.08 13.20 6.43
CA GLN A 207 32.63 12.28 7.42
C GLN A 207 31.52 11.33 7.90
N PRO A 208 31.57 10.03 7.54
CA PRO A 208 30.56 9.09 7.97
C PRO A 208 30.64 8.92 9.50
N ASP A 209 29.49 9.03 10.16
CA ASP A 209 29.34 8.67 11.56
C ASP A 209 29.24 7.14 11.68
N SER A 210 30.31 6.49 12.14
CA SER A 210 30.37 5.03 12.29
C SER A 210 29.35 4.47 13.31
N GLY A 211 28.80 5.34 14.16
CA GLY A 211 27.72 5.01 15.08
C GLY A 211 26.32 5.16 14.49
N ARG A 212 26.18 5.60 13.23
CA ARG A 212 24.89 5.82 12.58
C ARG A 212 24.73 5.07 11.26
N ILE A 213 23.48 4.76 10.95
CA ILE A 213 23.06 4.12 9.72
C ILE A 213 21.85 4.85 9.15
N GLU A 214 21.73 4.82 7.83
CA GLU A 214 20.61 5.44 7.16
C GLU A 214 19.33 4.62 7.31
N LEU A 215 18.24 5.33 7.61
CA LEU A 215 16.88 4.82 7.58
C LEU A 215 16.06 5.66 6.60
N ILE A 216 15.40 4.96 5.68
CA ILE A 216 14.37 5.53 4.81
C ILE A 216 13.04 4.88 5.16
N VAL A 217 12.04 5.71 5.49
CA VAL A 217 10.68 5.26 5.76
C VAL A 217 9.77 5.78 4.66
N GLN A 218 9.08 4.88 3.97
CA GLN A 218 8.00 5.20 3.04
C GLN A 218 6.65 4.74 3.63
N VAL A 219 5.67 5.63 3.63
CA VAL A 219 4.29 5.32 4.00
C VAL A 219 3.40 5.59 2.82
N ASP A 220 2.80 4.52 2.30
CA ASP A 220 1.83 4.56 1.22
C ASP A 220 0.45 4.69 1.84
N HIS A 221 -0.20 5.82 1.59
CA HIS A 221 -1.55 6.06 2.03
C HIS A 221 -2.50 5.62 0.91
N GLN A 222 -3.13 4.45 1.04
CA GLN A 222 -4.07 3.94 0.03
C GLN A 222 -5.42 4.67 0.07
N PHE A 223 -5.72 5.41 1.15
CA PHE A 223 -7.00 6.08 1.36
C PHE A 223 -6.84 7.48 1.94
N ALA A 224 -7.76 8.39 1.60
CA ALA A 224 -7.75 9.75 2.13
C ALA A 224 -7.84 9.79 3.67
N SER A 225 -8.55 8.85 4.27
CA SER A 225 -8.66 8.71 5.74
C SER A 225 -7.32 8.39 6.41
N SER A 226 -6.38 7.73 5.71
CA SER A 226 -5.07 7.41 6.26
C SER A 226 -4.01 8.49 6.02
N THR A 227 -4.29 9.55 5.25
CA THR A 227 -3.33 10.62 4.87
C THR A 227 -3.01 11.65 5.97
N GLY A 228 -2.74 11.22 7.20
CA GLY A 228 -2.19 12.08 8.25
C GLY A 228 -0.70 11.87 8.48
N ARG A 229 -0.14 12.65 9.40
CA ARG A 229 1.29 12.57 9.77
C ARG A 229 1.64 11.19 10.34
N THR A 230 2.89 10.78 10.19
CA THR A 230 3.42 9.57 10.84
C THR A 230 4.56 9.94 11.76
N VAL A 231 4.52 9.50 13.02
CA VAL A 231 5.62 9.67 13.96
C VAL A 231 6.50 8.43 13.92
N ALA A 232 7.79 8.62 13.67
CA ALA A 232 8.77 7.55 13.73
C ALA A 232 9.51 7.58 15.07
N ILE A 233 9.62 6.42 15.70
CA ILE A 233 10.29 6.19 16.99
C ILE A 233 11.31 5.08 16.77
N ALA A 234 12.58 5.31 17.12
CA ALA A 234 13.61 4.29 17.12
C ALA A 234 13.77 3.75 18.55
N ASP A 235 13.52 2.45 18.72
CA ASP A 235 13.39 1.77 20.01
C ASP A 235 12.35 2.45 20.93
N ASP A 236 12.75 3.49 21.67
CA ASP A 236 11.90 4.28 22.57
C ASP A 236 12.04 5.81 22.38
N GLU A 237 12.86 6.27 21.43
CA GLU A 237 13.12 7.68 21.18
C GLU A 237 12.41 8.15 19.91
N ARG A 238 11.66 9.24 20.00
CA ARG A 238 11.05 9.86 18.82
C ARG A 238 12.14 10.50 17.96
N ILE A 239 12.34 9.97 16.76
CA ILE A 239 13.38 10.44 15.83
C ILE A 239 12.86 11.49 14.84
N ALA A 240 11.61 11.38 14.40
CA ALA A 240 11.10 12.21 13.32
C ALA A 240 9.57 12.25 13.24
N THR A 241 9.06 13.12 12.37
CA THR A 241 7.67 13.13 11.96
C THR A 241 7.59 13.31 10.46
N LEU A 242 7.08 12.29 9.78
CA LEU A 242 6.76 12.35 8.38
C LEU A 242 5.57 13.30 8.21
N PRO A 243 5.59 14.17 7.18
CA PRO A 243 4.41 14.93 6.81
C PRO A 243 3.28 13.98 6.40
N SER A 244 2.08 14.52 6.22
CA SER A 244 0.92 13.74 5.74
C SER A 244 1.08 13.17 4.34
N TYR A 245 1.93 13.81 3.53
CA TYR A 245 2.36 13.37 2.21
C TYR A 245 3.54 14.23 1.74
N VAL A 246 4.46 13.66 1.00
CA VAL A 246 5.47 14.37 0.19
C VAL A 246 4.94 14.55 -1.23
N ASP A 247 4.25 13.51 -1.72
CA ASP A 247 3.69 13.48 -3.04
C ASP A 247 2.20 13.10 -2.96
N LYS A 248 1.42 13.74 -3.81
CA LYS A 248 0.01 13.43 -3.99
C LYS A 248 -0.19 13.08 -5.44
N PHE A 249 -0.37 11.80 -5.71
CA PHE A 249 -0.83 11.37 -7.01
C PHE A 249 -2.22 11.95 -7.20
N GLU A 250 -2.41 12.78 -8.24
CA GLU A 250 -3.75 13.19 -8.63
C GLU A 250 -4.53 11.94 -8.95
N VAL A 251 -5.35 11.55 -7.99
CA VAL A 251 -6.35 10.53 -8.15
C VAL A 251 -7.35 11.13 -9.12
N LYS A 252 -7.14 10.96 -10.44
CA LYS A 252 -8.17 11.16 -11.46
C LYS A 252 -9.25 10.07 -11.35
N LEU A 253 -9.62 9.70 -10.13
CA LEU A 253 -10.92 9.09 -9.89
C LEU A 253 -11.89 10.27 -9.99
N THR A 254 -12.92 10.11 -10.81
CA THR A 254 -14.08 11.00 -10.78
C THR A 254 -14.55 11.15 -9.34
N PRO A 255 -15.14 12.29 -8.92
CA PRO A 255 -15.72 12.45 -7.58
C PRO A 255 -16.62 11.27 -7.20
N ALA A 256 -17.35 10.72 -8.18
CA ALA A 256 -18.16 9.52 -8.03
C ALA A 256 -17.34 8.25 -7.75
N GLU A 257 -16.16 8.05 -8.33
CA GLU A 257 -15.27 6.90 -8.03
C GLU A 257 -14.58 7.04 -6.67
N ALA A 258 -14.17 8.26 -6.29
CA ALA A 258 -13.62 8.52 -4.96
C ALA A 258 -14.69 8.35 -3.85
N GLU A 259 -15.91 8.86 -4.08
CA GLU A 259 -17.07 8.64 -3.20
C GLU A 259 -17.54 7.18 -3.22
N ARG A 260 -17.50 6.49 -4.36
CA ARG A 260 -17.85 5.05 -4.43
C ARG A 260 -16.84 4.17 -3.71
N LYS A 261 -15.54 4.44 -3.83
CA LYS A 261 -14.49 3.76 -3.04
C LYS A 261 -14.73 3.99 -1.54
N ALA A 262 -14.96 5.24 -1.14
CA ALA A 262 -15.28 5.58 0.24
C ALA A 262 -16.61 4.98 0.74
N ALA A 263 -17.62 4.87 -0.13
CA ALA A 263 -18.94 4.32 0.18
C ALA A 263 -18.98 2.78 0.17
N GLN A 264 -18.20 2.12 -0.68
CA GLN A 264 -17.97 0.67 -0.64
C GLN A 264 -17.32 0.29 0.68
N ASP A 265 -16.27 1.00 1.09
CA ASP A 265 -15.63 0.76 2.40
C ASP A 265 -16.59 1.02 3.57
N ALA A 266 -17.29 2.15 3.59
CA ALA A 266 -18.16 2.49 4.72
C ALA A 266 -19.44 1.65 4.78
N SER A 267 -20.07 1.37 3.64
CA SER A 267 -21.36 0.69 3.56
C SER A 267 -21.20 -0.83 3.54
N ALA A 268 -20.20 -1.37 2.85
CA ALA A 268 -19.94 -2.81 2.88
C ALA A 268 -19.39 -3.21 4.24
N GLU A 269 -18.48 -2.46 4.86
CA GLU A 269 -17.92 -2.84 6.17
C GLU A 269 -18.98 -2.78 7.29
N ALA A 270 -19.76 -1.70 7.39
CA ALA A 270 -20.77 -1.58 8.44
C ALA A 270 -21.95 -2.56 8.24
N ALA A 271 -22.43 -2.72 7.00
CA ALA A 271 -23.52 -3.65 6.70
C ALA A 271 -23.07 -5.11 6.76
N ARG A 272 -21.89 -5.45 6.24
CA ARG A 272 -21.32 -6.81 6.34
C ARG A 272 -20.94 -7.14 7.77
N TYR A 273 -20.36 -6.22 8.54
CA TYR A 273 -20.08 -6.47 9.97
C TYR A 273 -21.38 -6.71 10.74
N GLY A 274 -22.42 -5.91 10.49
CA GLY A 274 -23.75 -6.13 11.06
C GLY A 274 -24.33 -7.50 10.69
N THR A 275 -24.22 -7.89 9.42
CA THR A 275 -24.71 -9.19 8.93
C THR A 275 -23.85 -10.37 9.39
N ARG A 276 -22.52 -10.24 9.48
CA ARG A 276 -21.59 -11.24 10.04
C ARG A 276 -21.84 -11.43 11.53
N CYS A 277 -22.02 -10.35 12.30
CA CYS A 277 -22.34 -10.44 13.72
C CYS A 277 -23.70 -11.10 13.94
N CYS A 278 -24.73 -10.66 13.21
CA CYS A 278 -26.05 -11.27 13.29
C CYS A 278 -26.04 -12.73 12.85
N GLY A 279 -25.39 -13.03 11.73
CA GLY A 279 -25.25 -14.37 11.16
C GLY A 279 -24.47 -15.31 12.07
N GLY A 280 -23.38 -14.85 12.68
CA GLY A 280 -22.58 -15.64 13.61
C GLY A 280 -23.27 -15.88 14.95
N LEU A 281 -23.97 -14.88 15.49
CA LEU A 281 -24.81 -15.06 16.69
C LEU A 281 -25.95 -16.05 16.43
N LEU A 282 -26.61 -15.94 15.26
CA LEU A 282 -27.67 -16.89 14.87
C LEU A 282 -27.09 -18.29 14.63
N GLY A 283 -25.94 -18.37 13.97
CA GLY A 283 -25.23 -19.60 13.65
C GLY A 283 -24.83 -20.34 14.92
N GLU A 284 -24.21 -19.65 15.88
CA GLU A 284 -23.82 -20.25 17.17
C GLU A 284 -25.03 -20.68 18.01
N TYR A 285 -26.15 -19.95 17.92
CA TYR A 285 -27.39 -20.30 18.60
C TYR A 285 -28.08 -21.53 17.99
N LEU A 286 -28.04 -21.70 16.67
CA LEU A 286 -28.69 -22.80 15.96
C LEU A 286 -27.79 -24.04 15.84
N TRP A 287 -26.48 -23.83 15.66
CA TRP A 287 -25.43 -24.84 15.52
C TRP A 287 -24.16 -24.40 16.25
N PRO A 288 -24.04 -24.75 17.55
CA PRO A 288 -22.86 -24.43 18.34
C PRO A 288 -21.55 -24.90 17.67
N GLY A 289 -20.53 -24.05 17.68
CA GLY A 289 -19.24 -24.28 17.05
C GLY A 289 -19.13 -23.87 15.58
N HIS A 290 -20.22 -23.44 14.94
CA HIS A 290 -20.25 -23.06 13.52
C HIS A 290 -20.59 -21.56 13.30
N GLY A 291 -20.60 -20.76 14.36
CA GLY A 291 -20.91 -19.32 14.27
C GLY A 291 -19.98 -18.54 13.35
N ALA A 292 -18.69 -18.89 13.28
CA ALA A 292 -17.74 -18.22 12.39
C ALA A 292 -18.07 -18.49 10.90
N ASP A 293 -18.28 -19.76 10.54
CA ASP A 293 -18.60 -20.16 9.17
C ASP A 293 -19.94 -19.54 8.70
N MET A 294 -20.92 -19.47 9.61
CA MET A 294 -22.22 -18.84 9.34
C MET A 294 -22.15 -17.32 9.26
N ALA A 295 -21.22 -16.68 9.98
CA ALA A 295 -20.96 -15.26 9.85
C ALA A 295 -20.46 -14.94 8.44
N ASP A 296 -19.42 -15.65 7.98
CA ASP A 296 -18.83 -15.44 6.67
C ASP A 296 -19.84 -15.75 5.54
N PHE A 297 -20.55 -16.87 5.65
CA PHE A 297 -21.62 -17.22 4.71
C PHE A 297 -22.73 -16.16 4.63
N ALA A 298 -23.19 -15.62 5.76
CA ALA A 298 -24.24 -14.60 5.78
C ALA A 298 -23.77 -13.29 5.14
N GLY A 299 -22.49 -12.92 5.33
CA GLY A 299 -21.88 -11.78 4.65
C GLY A 299 -21.85 -11.96 3.13
N ASP A 300 -21.42 -13.13 2.67
CA ASP A 300 -21.24 -13.43 1.24
C ASP A 300 -22.59 -13.57 0.50
N VAL A 301 -23.61 -14.18 1.13
CA VAL A 301 -24.94 -14.31 0.52
C VAL A 301 -25.65 -12.96 0.40
N ALA A 302 -25.54 -12.10 1.42
CA ALA A 302 -26.26 -10.83 1.45
C ALA A 302 -25.65 -9.79 0.51
N PHE A 303 -24.32 -9.86 0.30
CA PHE A 303 -23.58 -8.81 -0.39
C PHE A 303 -22.63 -9.32 -1.46
N GLY A 304 -22.78 -10.56 -1.95
CA GLY A 304 -21.84 -11.20 -2.87
C GLY A 304 -20.49 -11.50 -2.23
N GLN A 305 -19.69 -12.37 -2.86
CA GLN A 305 -18.30 -12.57 -2.41
C GLN A 305 -17.55 -11.23 -2.46
N GLU A 306 -16.59 -11.00 -1.54
CA GLU A 306 -15.81 -9.74 -1.43
C GLU A 306 -15.30 -9.23 -2.81
N ASP A 307 -14.98 -10.17 -3.69
CA ASP A 307 -14.38 -10.01 -5.00
C ASP A 307 -15.38 -9.68 -6.15
N GLU A 308 -16.69 -9.88 -5.95
CA GLU A 308 -17.73 -9.61 -6.96
C GLU A 308 -18.22 -8.15 -6.96
N ASN A 309 -18.03 -7.42 -5.86
CA ASN A 309 -18.59 -6.07 -5.66
C ASN A 309 -17.57 -4.92 -5.60
N GLU A 310 -16.28 -5.22 -5.73
CA GLU A 310 -15.24 -4.20 -5.87
C GLU A 310 -15.21 -3.63 -7.30
N ASP A 311 -15.11 -2.30 -7.43
CA ASP A 311 -15.05 -1.65 -8.75
C ASP A 311 -13.71 -1.97 -9.44
N VAL A 312 -13.79 -2.80 -10.47
CA VAL A 312 -12.64 -3.40 -11.18
C VAL A 312 -11.99 -2.47 -12.22
N ARG A 313 -12.34 -1.18 -12.25
CA ARG A 313 -11.89 -0.25 -13.30
C ARG A 313 -10.62 0.53 -12.94
N PHE A 314 -10.09 0.35 -11.73
CA PHE A 314 -8.88 1.02 -11.26
C PHE A 314 -8.05 0.09 -10.37
N TRP A 315 -6.75 0.34 -10.33
CA TRP A 315 -5.85 -0.33 -9.38
C TRP A 315 -6.21 -0.01 -7.92
N GLY A 316 -6.71 -1.01 -7.17
CA GLY A 316 -7.31 -0.85 -5.85
C GLY A 316 -6.33 -0.31 -4.79
N TYR A 317 -5.07 -0.73 -4.84
CA TYR A 317 -4.03 -0.38 -3.86
C TYR A 317 -3.03 0.68 -4.33
N ALA A 318 -3.27 1.32 -5.47
CA ALA A 318 -2.50 2.49 -5.87
C ALA A 318 -2.58 3.59 -4.79
N PRO A 319 -1.44 4.04 -4.21
CA PRO A 319 -1.46 5.03 -3.14
C PRO A 319 -2.06 6.35 -3.63
N VAL A 320 -2.94 6.95 -2.82
CA VAL A 320 -3.49 8.29 -3.09
C VAL A 320 -2.52 9.39 -2.66
N ALA A 321 -1.61 9.06 -1.74
CA ALA A 321 -0.51 9.91 -1.34
C ALA A 321 0.63 9.05 -0.77
N VAL A 322 1.84 9.56 -0.84
CA VAL A 322 3.02 8.89 -0.28
C VAL A 322 3.76 9.87 0.62
N SER A 323 4.16 9.39 1.79
CA SER A 323 5.02 10.11 2.73
C SER A 323 6.38 9.44 2.79
N VAL A 324 7.45 10.23 2.80
CA VAL A 324 8.81 9.71 2.91
C VAL A 324 9.57 10.47 3.98
N LEU A 325 10.45 9.76 4.69
CA LEU A 325 11.49 10.28 5.56
C LEU A 325 12.81 9.62 5.21
N ARG A 326 13.88 10.40 5.22
CA ARG A 326 15.26 9.94 5.21
C ARG A 326 15.95 10.52 6.44
N ILE A 327 16.58 9.68 7.26
CA ILE A 327 17.22 10.10 8.51
C ILE A 327 18.36 9.14 8.88
N GLN A 328 19.30 9.60 9.70
CA GLN A 328 20.32 8.76 10.32
C GLN A 328 19.85 8.30 11.71
N ILE A 329 19.96 7.01 12.00
CA ILE A 329 19.64 6.40 13.29
C ILE A 329 20.88 5.71 13.88
N PRO A 330 20.97 5.48 15.20
CA PRO A 330 22.06 4.69 15.78
C PRO A 330 22.15 3.28 15.15
N VAL A 331 23.36 2.80 14.86
CA VAL A 331 23.59 1.44 14.33
C VAL A 331 23.08 0.34 15.28
N THR A 332 22.92 0.65 16.56
CA THR A 332 22.40 -0.24 17.60
C THR A 332 20.87 -0.31 17.64
N THR A 333 20.17 0.47 16.82
CA THR A 333 18.70 0.50 16.78
C THR A 333 18.16 -0.87 16.39
N ARG A 334 17.21 -1.39 17.17
CA ARG A 334 16.65 -2.74 16.94
C ARG A 334 15.32 -2.69 16.23
N GLU A 335 14.50 -1.69 16.54
CA GLU A 335 13.14 -1.56 16.03
C GLU A 335 12.80 -0.12 15.66
N ILE A 336 12.06 0.05 14.57
CA ILE A 336 11.34 1.29 14.26
C ILE A 336 9.86 1.10 14.55
N ARG A 337 9.30 1.96 15.39
CA ARG A 337 7.87 2.06 15.61
C ARG A 337 7.29 3.25 14.86
N LEU A 338 6.32 2.98 14.00
CA LEU A 338 5.55 4.00 13.30
C LEU A 338 4.21 4.20 14.00
N VAL A 339 3.86 5.44 14.31
CA VAL A 339 2.55 5.81 14.88
C VAL A 339 1.83 6.70 13.89
N PHE A 340 0.66 6.24 13.44
CA PHE A 340 -0.08 6.83 12.34
C PHE A 340 -1.23 7.69 12.86
N TYR A 341 -1.48 8.79 12.16
CA TYR A 341 -2.57 9.72 12.44
C TYR A 341 -3.40 9.92 11.18
N ASN A 342 -4.66 10.31 11.34
CA ASN A 342 -5.51 10.79 10.24
C ASN A 342 -5.33 12.30 10.03
N ARG A 343 -6.05 12.88 9.06
CA ARG A 343 -6.03 14.32 8.76
C ARG A 343 -6.46 15.20 9.93
N GLU A 344 -7.34 14.70 10.79
CA GLU A 344 -7.85 15.40 11.98
C GLU A 344 -6.91 15.27 13.18
N SER A 345 -5.70 14.72 12.99
CA SER A 345 -4.73 14.42 14.04
C SER A 345 -5.20 13.41 15.09
N GLY A 346 -6.26 12.66 14.79
CA GLY A 346 -6.65 11.47 15.54
C GLY A 346 -5.67 10.33 15.23
N ARG A 347 -5.14 9.67 16.26
CA ARG A 347 -4.36 8.44 16.09
C ARG A 347 -5.21 7.40 15.37
N ILE A 348 -4.64 6.64 14.43
CA ILE A 348 -5.34 5.52 13.77
C ILE A 348 -4.73 4.17 14.13
N GLY A 349 -3.44 4.12 14.44
CA GLY A 349 -2.77 2.89 14.83
C GLY A 349 -1.27 3.06 14.98
N SER A 350 -0.58 1.95 15.19
CA SER A 350 0.88 1.91 15.22
C SER A 350 1.40 0.55 14.79
N CYS A 351 2.61 0.51 14.23
CA CYS A 351 3.28 -0.70 13.78
C CYS A 351 4.71 -0.76 14.27
N ARG A 352 5.21 -1.98 14.41
CA ARG A 352 6.60 -2.26 14.80
C ARG A 352 7.33 -2.91 13.64
N TYR A 353 8.50 -2.38 13.33
CA TYR A 353 9.39 -2.83 12.27
C TYR A 353 10.74 -3.20 12.86
N PRO A 354 10.94 -4.46 13.28
CA PRO A 354 12.26 -4.96 13.66
C PRO A 354 13.21 -4.83 12.47
N LEU A 355 14.41 -4.30 12.68
CA LEU A 355 15.37 -4.04 11.60
C LEU A 355 16.24 -5.26 11.27
N SER A 356 16.32 -6.24 12.18
CA SER A 356 17.14 -7.44 12.02
C SER A 356 16.52 -8.65 12.72
N GLY A 357 17.06 -9.84 12.45
CA GLY A 357 16.57 -11.11 12.99
C GLY A 357 15.57 -11.81 12.07
N SER A 358 15.03 -12.93 12.53
CA SER A 358 14.10 -13.78 11.75
C SER A 358 12.73 -13.15 11.51
N ASN A 359 12.39 -12.09 12.25
CA ASN A 359 11.15 -11.32 12.12
C ASN A 359 11.42 -9.89 11.61
N ALA A 360 12.56 -9.68 10.93
CA ALA A 360 12.88 -8.39 10.35
C ALA A 360 11.78 -7.94 9.37
N ARG A 361 11.42 -6.67 9.46
CA ARG A 361 10.43 -6.00 8.60
C ARG A 361 11.04 -4.74 8.00
N ALA A 362 12.27 -4.83 7.56
CA ALA A 362 12.96 -3.78 6.83
C ALA A 362 13.82 -4.43 5.75
N TYR A 363 13.88 -3.81 4.58
CA TYR A 363 14.90 -4.15 3.60
C TYR A 363 16.22 -3.52 4.01
N SER A 364 17.33 -4.14 3.64
CA SER A 364 18.67 -3.62 3.89
C SER A 364 19.50 -3.71 2.63
N ALA A 365 19.86 -2.56 2.07
CA ALA A 365 20.71 -2.46 0.88
C ALA A 365 21.65 -1.26 1.01
N ARG A 366 22.91 -1.39 0.56
CA ARG A 366 23.93 -0.30 0.56
C ARG A 366 23.99 0.52 1.86
N GLY A 367 24.04 -0.16 3.00
CA GLY A 367 24.14 0.49 4.32
C GLY A 367 22.90 1.33 4.68
N THR A 368 21.74 0.97 4.14
CA THR A 368 20.47 1.68 4.35
C THR A 368 19.38 0.69 4.72
N TYR A 369 18.65 0.99 5.79
CA TYR A 369 17.40 0.31 6.11
C TYR A 369 16.24 1.00 5.41
N PHE A 370 15.37 0.22 4.78
CA PHE A 370 14.13 0.70 4.17
C PHE A 370 12.94 0.08 4.89
N VAL A 371 12.08 0.94 5.44
CA VAL A 371 10.79 0.55 6.02
C VAL A 371 9.69 1.05 5.09
N ILE A 372 8.86 0.14 4.58
CA ILE A 372 7.70 0.48 3.76
C ILE A 372 6.40 0.05 4.46
N ALA A 373 5.42 0.94 4.50
CA ALA A 373 4.15 0.72 5.15
C ALA A 373 2.97 1.04 4.22
N GLY A 374 2.14 0.04 3.93
CA GLY A 374 0.85 0.25 3.28
C GLY A 374 -0.27 0.44 4.31
N LEU A 375 -0.91 1.61 4.32
CA LEU A 375 -2.06 1.91 5.18
C LEU A 375 -3.42 1.66 4.53
N ALA A 376 -3.81 0.38 4.46
CA ALA A 376 -5.15 -0.08 4.11
C ALA A 376 -5.81 -0.81 5.28
N LYS A 377 -7.12 -0.62 5.47
CA LYS A 377 -7.86 -1.25 6.58
C LYS A 377 -7.78 -2.77 6.57
N GLU A 378 -7.71 -3.40 5.40
CA GLU A 378 -7.57 -4.86 5.29
C GLU A 378 -6.25 -5.39 5.88
N PHE A 379 -5.23 -4.54 6.02
CA PHE A 379 -3.97 -4.92 6.65
C PHE A 379 -3.98 -4.71 8.17
N TYR A 380 -5.01 -4.06 8.73
CA TYR A 380 -5.03 -3.67 10.13
C TYR A 380 -5.28 -4.86 11.04
N VAL A 381 -4.39 -5.06 12.00
CA VAL A 381 -4.58 -5.97 13.14
C VAL A 381 -5.05 -5.15 14.32
N TYR A 382 -6.22 -5.43 14.87
CA TYR A 382 -6.76 -4.73 16.04
C TYR A 382 -6.39 -5.41 17.35
#